data_AF-A0A1H2YIS5-F1
#
_entry.id   AF-A0A1H2YIS5-F1
#
_cell.length_a   1.000
_cell.length_b   1.000
_cell.length_c   1.000
_cell.angle_alpha   90.00
_cell.angle_beta   90.00
_cell.angle_gamma   90.00
#
_symmetry.space_group_name_H-M   'P 1'
#
loop_
_entity.id
_entity.type
_entity.pdbx_description
1 polymer ?
#
loop_
_entity_poly.entity_id
_entity_poly.type
_entity_poly.pdbx_seq_one_letter_code
_entity_poly.pdbx_strand_id
1 'polypeptide(L)'
;MESLNLHASRMRSRSRQFRHFIKKLGCKRGQTLHFTLVHDTMARKPTLPTSQSKTRAMTLHKPLNQLESRLSRITLLTPAKREVPLLRKNKEGYAVFMTVNYREEARGRFKGVRAHFIDVDLNKISELLDTREEAERRMQELKADRLEQIQSISVTPTKQGLYQLLAQRGKRRVRQLKQKFLAKHRKLIRGAMIVETKNGYHIYWTIRKGSIGWFVPIQRALARKFNSDPKITDLARVMRVPGFYHRKNPASPYLVCVKSWGRKQPFTQAELIRSLALTL
;
A
#
# COMPACT_ATOMS: atom_id res chain seq x y z
N MET A 1 -29.74 -19.45 -3.05
CA MET A 1 -28.51 -20.23 -3.30
C MET A 1 -27.43 -19.48 -4.07
N GLU A 2 -27.77 -18.71 -5.11
CA GLU A 2 -26.79 -18.01 -5.98
C GLU A 2 -25.89 -16.99 -5.25
N SER A 3 -26.44 -16.22 -4.30
CA SER A 3 -25.69 -15.26 -3.47
C SER A 3 -24.62 -15.93 -2.57
N LEU A 4 -24.94 -17.09 -1.98
CA LEU A 4 -24.01 -17.89 -1.18
C LEU A 4 -22.86 -18.44 -2.03
N ASN A 5 -23.16 -18.92 -3.23
CA ASN A 5 -22.17 -19.41 -4.19
C ASN A 5 -21.22 -18.30 -4.68
N LEU A 6 -21.76 -17.11 -4.95
CA LEU A 6 -20.98 -15.93 -5.32
C LEU A 6 -20.07 -15.47 -4.16
N HIS A 7 -20.59 -15.45 -2.94
CA HIS A 7 -19.81 -15.13 -1.74
C HIS A 7 -18.65 -16.11 -1.54
N ALA A 8 -18.92 -17.41 -1.62
CA ALA A 8 -17.92 -18.46 -1.48
C ALA A 8 -16.84 -18.36 -2.57
N SER A 9 -17.22 -18.11 -3.82
CA SER A 9 -16.30 -17.90 -4.94
C SER A 9 -15.38 -16.69 -4.72
N ARG A 10 -15.94 -15.55 -4.32
CA ARG A 10 -15.18 -14.34 -3.97
C ARG A 10 -14.20 -14.60 -2.82
N MET A 11 -14.63 -15.30 -1.78
CA MET A 11 -13.76 -15.65 -0.64
C MET A 11 -12.61 -16.60 -1.03
N ARG A 12 -12.88 -17.58 -1.91
CA ARG A 12 -11.85 -18.45 -2.49
C ARG A 12 -10.82 -17.64 -3.29
N SER A 13 -11.28 -16.73 -4.15
CA SER A 13 -10.39 -15.85 -4.93
C SER A 13 -9.50 -14.97 -4.04
N ARG A 14 -10.09 -14.31 -3.04
CA ARG A 14 -9.33 -13.49 -2.08
C ARG A 14 -8.28 -14.33 -1.34
N SER A 15 -8.62 -15.54 -0.91
CA SER A 15 -7.69 -16.45 -0.22
C SER A 15 -6.56 -16.93 -1.10
N ARG A 16 -6.84 -17.21 -2.38
CA ARG A 16 -5.80 -17.52 -3.37
C ARG A 16 -4.85 -16.34 -3.57
N GLN A 17 -5.36 -15.12 -3.69
CA GLN A 17 -4.53 -13.93 -3.86
C GLN A 17 -3.63 -13.68 -2.66
N PHE A 18 -4.17 -13.70 -1.44
CA PHE A 18 -3.36 -13.51 -0.22
C PHE A 18 -2.20 -14.51 -0.15
N ARG A 19 -2.50 -15.81 -0.29
CA ARG A 19 -1.47 -16.86 -0.23
C ARG A 19 -0.42 -16.71 -1.32
N HIS A 20 -0.86 -16.45 -2.55
CA HIS A 20 0.06 -16.32 -3.67
C HIS A 20 0.94 -15.07 -3.55
N PHE A 21 0.42 -13.97 -2.98
CA PHE A 21 1.19 -12.78 -2.65
C PHE A 21 2.32 -13.10 -1.66
N ILE A 22 2.03 -13.79 -0.56
CA ILE A 22 3.05 -14.23 0.41
C ILE A 22 4.08 -15.16 -0.25
N LYS A 23 3.64 -16.11 -1.09
CA LYS A 23 4.53 -16.99 -1.85
C LYS A 23 5.43 -16.21 -2.81
N LYS A 24 4.89 -15.23 -3.53
CA LYS A 24 5.63 -14.40 -4.50
C LYS A 24 6.72 -13.54 -3.86
N LEU A 25 6.51 -13.10 -2.62
CA LEU A 25 7.52 -12.39 -1.84
C LEU A 25 8.64 -13.31 -1.34
N GLY A 26 8.58 -14.63 -1.58
CA GLY A 26 9.63 -15.56 -1.16
C GLY A 26 9.71 -15.73 0.35
N CYS A 27 8.58 -15.61 1.06
CA CYS A 27 8.52 -15.91 2.50
C CYS A 27 8.83 -17.39 2.74
N LYS A 28 9.77 -17.67 3.66
CA LYS A 28 10.22 -19.03 4.00
C LYS A 28 9.43 -19.57 5.19
N ARG A 29 9.24 -20.90 5.25
CA ARG A 29 8.37 -21.58 6.23
C ARG A 29 8.67 -21.24 7.70
N GLY A 30 9.95 -21.13 8.07
CA GLY A 30 10.36 -20.83 9.46
C GLY A 30 10.31 -19.35 9.84
N GLN A 31 9.88 -18.46 8.95
CA GLN A 31 9.93 -17.01 9.20
C GLN A 31 8.65 -16.50 9.84
N THR A 32 8.79 -15.62 10.82
CA THR A 32 7.68 -14.84 11.36
C THR A 32 7.35 -13.68 10.43
N LEU A 33 6.06 -13.54 10.09
CA LEU A 33 5.56 -12.41 9.32
C LEU A 33 4.96 -11.37 10.24
N HIS A 34 5.20 -10.09 9.92
CA HIS A 34 4.76 -8.94 10.70
C HIS A 34 3.69 -8.16 9.96
N PHE A 35 2.58 -7.93 10.64
CA PHE A 35 1.41 -7.22 10.14
C PHE A 35 1.10 -6.01 11.02
N THR A 36 0.48 -5.01 10.43
CA THR A 36 -0.03 -3.84 11.15
C THR A 36 -1.46 -3.62 10.74
N LEU A 37 -2.38 -3.59 11.71
CA LEU A 37 -3.76 -3.20 11.48
C LEU A 37 -3.89 -1.74 11.85
N VAL A 38 -4.50 -0.95 10.97
CA VAL A 38 -4.73 0.49 11.20
C VAL A 38 -6.22 0.76 11.08
N HIS A 39 -6.82 1.40 12.09
CA HIS A 39 -8.24 1.77 12.04
C HIS A 39 -8.40 2.95 11.08
N ASP A 40 -8.90 2.65 9.89
CA ASP A 40 -8.81 3.53 8.72
C ASP A 40 -9.76 4.76 8.83
N THR A 41 -10.75 4.73 9.75
CA THR A 41 -11.73 5.82 9.95
C THR A 41 -11.33 6.87 11.00
N MET A 42 -10.29 6.63 11.80
CA MET A 42 -9.84 7.54 12.87
C MET A 42 -8.99 8.72 12.34
N ALA A 43 -9.15 9.06 11.05
CA ALA A 43 -8.45 10.18 10.41
C ALA A 43 -9.16 11.53 10.60
N ARG A 44 -10.35 11.56 11.20
CA ARG A 44 -11.03 12.77 11.70
C ARG A 44 -11.27 12.59 13.20
N LYS A 45 -10.98 13.61 14.02
CA LYS A 45 -11.37 13.63 15.44
C LYS A 45 -12.85 13.23 15.52
N PRO A 46 -13.25 12.25 16.34
CA PRO A 46 -14.66 11.98 16.59
C PRO A 46 -15.30 13.22 17.19
N THR A 47 -16.43 13.67 16.64
CA THR A 47 -17.26 14.73 17.23
C THR A 47 -18.03 14.27 18.47
N LEU A 48 -17.99 12.97 18.81
CA LEU A 48 -18.51 12.45 20.07
C LEU A 48 -17.64 11.32 20.65
N PRO A 49 -17.52 11.22 21.98
CA PRO A 49 -16.82 10.13 22.64
C PRO A 49 -17.65 8.84 22.55
N THR A 50 -17.30 7.94 21.64
CA THR A 50 -17.77 6.55 21.70
C THR A 50 -16.89 5.76 22.68
N SER A 51 -17.50 5.07 23.65
CA SER A 51 -16.88 4.41 24.81
C SER A 51 -15.96 3.20 24.52
N GLN A 52 -15.46 3.06 23.29
CA GLN A 52 -14.44 2.07 22.95
C GLN A 52 -13.30 2.79 22.23
N SER A 53 -12.27 3.15 22.99
CA SER A 53 -10.99 3.61 22.44
C SER A 53 -10.39 2.48 21.59
N LYS A 54 -10.76 2.44 20.30
CA LYS A 54 -10.16 1.51 19.34
C LYS A 54 -8.74 2.00 19.09
N THR A 55 -7.74 1.25 19.55
CA THR A 55 -6.33 1.50 19.26
C THR A 55 -6.12 1.84 17.78
N ARG A 56 -5.51 2.98 17.49
CA ARG A 56 -5.37 3.52 16.13
C ARG A 56 -4.60 2.57 15.20
N ALA A 57 -3.58 1.91 15.73
CA ALA A 57 -2.82 0.89 15.04
C ALA A 57 -2.39 -0.22 16.00
N MET A 58 -2.25 -1.45 15.50
CA MET A 58 -1.81 -2.61 16.27
C MET A 58 -0.87 -3.48 15.43
N THR A 59 0.28 -3.82 15.98
CA THR A 59 1.24 -4.73 15.35
C THR A 59 0.94 -6.15 15.74
N LEU A 60 0.85 -7.03 14.76
CA LEU A 60 0.53 -8.44 14.89
C LEU A 60 1.60 -9.27 14.18
N HIS A 61 1.75 -10.52 14.58
CA HIS A 61 2.71 -11.42 13.96
C HIS A 61 2.21 -12.85 13.91
N LYS A 62 2.81 -13.67 13.05
CA LYS A 62 2.61 -15.13 13.05
C LYS A 62 3.76 -15.85 12.33
N PRO A 63 4.24 -16.99 12.84
CA PRO A 63 5.08 -17.91 12.07
C PRO A 63 4.40 -18.34 10.76
N LEU A 64 5.12 -18.33 9.63
CA LEU A 64 4.51 -18.63 8.33
C LEU A 64 3.94 -20.05 8.24
N ASN A 65 4.61 -21.04 8.85
CA ASN A 65 4.12 -22.42 8.91
C ASN A 65 2.78 -22.57 9.67
N GLN A 66 2.46 -21.63 10.56
CA GLN A 66 1.19 -21.58 11.29
C GLN A 66 0.13 -20.72 10.59
N LEU A 67 0.49 -20.00 9.52
CA LEU A 67 -0.43 -19.09 8.83
C LEU A 67 -1.48 -19.87 8.04
N GLU A 68 -2.75 -19.60 8.33
CA GLU A 68 -3.87 -20.31 7.74
C GLU A 68 -4.04 -19.99 6.25
N SER A 69 -4.48 -21.00 5.50
CA SER A 69 -4.61 -20.89 4.05
C SER A 69 -5.87 -20.17 3.57
N ARG A 70 -6.92 -20.15 4.41
CA ARG A 70 -8.22 -19.54 4.13
C ARG A 70 -8.33 -18.22 4.87
N LEU A 71 -8.63 -17.13 4.16
CA LEU A 71 -8.72 -15.79 4.76
C LEU A 71 -9.71 -15.70 5.93
N SER A 72 -10.83 -16.44 5.88
CA SER A 72 -11.82 -16.45 6.96
C SER A 72 -11.31 -17.07 8.26
N ARG A 73 -10.20 -17.80 8.21
CA ARG A 73 -9.56 -18.45 9.35
C ARG A 73 -8.26 -17.79 9.78
N ILE A 74 -7.79 -16.74 9.09
CA ILE A 74 -6.51 -16.14 9.44
C ILE A 74 -6.64 -15.39 10.76
N THR A 75 -5.96 -15.93 11.75
CA THR A 75 -5.82 -15.37 13.09
C THR A 75 -4.35 -15.04 13.32
N LEU A 76 -4.02 -13.82 13.71
CA LEU A 76 -2.64 -13.44 14.06
C LEU A 76 -2.48 -13.25 15.56
N LEU A 77 -1.24 -13.15 16.03
CA LEU A 77 -0.92 -12.97 17.44
C LEU A 77 -0.50 -11.52 17.73
N THR A 78 -1.00 -10.98 18.84
CA THR A 78 -0.42 -9.77 19.46
C THR A 78 0.95 -10.10 20.07
N PRO A 79 1.77 -9.11 20.45
CA PRO A 79 3.00 -9.36 21.21
C PRO A 79 2.76 -10.17 22.50
N ALA A 80 1.60 -9.99 23.14
CA ALA A 80 1.16 -10.75 24.31
C ALA A 80 0.52 -12.11 23.96
N LYS A 81 0.79 -12.66 22.77
CA LYS A 81 0.27 -13.95 22.26
C LYS A 81 -1.27 -14.08 22.23
N ARG A 82 -1.99 -12.96 22.20
CA ARG A 82 -3.46 -12.98 22.06
C ARG A 82 -3.87 -13.09 20.60
N GLU A 83 -4.87 -13.91 20.33
CA GLU A 83 -5.39 -14.14 18.99
C GLU A 83 -6.22 -12.97 18.45
N VAL A 84 -6.03 -12.65 17.17
CA VAL A 84 -6.73 -11.57 16.46
C VAL A 84 -7.24 -12.04 15.10
N PRO A 85 -8.56 -12.23 14.92
CA PRO A 85 -9.15 -12.68 13.66
C PRO A 85 -9.17 -11.56 12.60
N LEU A 86 -8.34 -11.68 11.56
CA LEU A 86 -8.10 -10.59 10.62
C LEU A 86 -9.33 -10.21 9.80
N LEU A 87 -10.11 -11.18 9.32
CA LEU A 87 -11.26 -10.88 8.47
C LEU A 87 -12.35 -10.14 9.26
N ARG A 88 -12.53 -10.48 10.55
CA ARG A 88 -13.44 -9.78 11.45
C ARG A 88 -12.96 -8.35 11.69
N LYS A 89 -11.69 -8.15 12.05
CA LYS A 89 -11.11 -6.81 12.23
C LYS A 89 -11.19 -5.97 10.95
N ASN A 90 -11.00 -6.57 9.78
CA ASN A 90 -11.14 -5.87 8.50
C ASN A 90 -12.60 -5.48 8.19
N LYS A 91 -13.60 -6.21 8.70
CA LYS A 91 -15.01 -5.77 8.67
C LYS A 91 -15.27 -4.63 9.65
N GLU A 92 -14.63 -4.64 10.82
CA GLU A 92 -14.74 -3.62 11.87
C GLU A 92 -14.07 -2.27 11.55
N GLY A 93 -13.40 -2.15 10.39
CA GLY A 93 -12.80 -0.88 9.91
C GLY A 93 -11.27 -0.85 9.87
N TYR A 94 -10.60 -1.93 10.25
CA TYR A 94 -9.13 -1.98 10.18
C TYR A 94 -8.64 -2.33 8.77
N ALA A 95 -7.71 -1.56 8.22
CA ALA A 95 -6.92 -1.98 7.08
C ALA A 95 -5.77 -2.89 7.52
N VAL A 96 -5.45 -3.89 6.70
CA VAL A 96 -4.39 -4.87 6.97
C VAL A 96 -3.16 -4.53 6.14
N PHE A 97 -2.05 -4.29 6.82
CA PHE A 97 -0.74 -4.04 6.22
C PHE A 97 0.25 -5.11 6.65
N MET A 98 1.32 -5.27 5.88
CA MET A 98 2.42 -6.18 6.18
C MET A 98 3.76 -5.46 5.98
N THR A 99 4.72 -5.74 6.86
CA THR A 99 6.12 -5.40 6.60
C THR A 99 6.65 -6.34 5.52
N VAL A 100 7.08 -5.79 4.37
CA VAL A 100 7.48 -6.61 3.21
C VAL A 100 8.84 -7.25 3.41
N ASN A 101 9.82 -6.46 3.84
CA ASN A 101 11.19 -6.95 4.04
C ASN A 101 11.31 -7.75 5.33
N TYR A 102 12.30 -8.63 5.38
CA TYR A 102 12.39 -9.65 6.42
C TYR A 102 13.19 -9.19 7.64
N ARG A 103 12.61 -9.41 8.82
CA ARG A 103 13.25 -9.37 10.14
C ARG A 103 12.56 -10.42 11.02
N GLU A 104 13.26 -10.97 12.00
CA GLU A 104 12.63 -11.94 12.93
C GLU A 104 11.66 -11.25 13.87
N GLU A 105 12.17 -10.22 14.53
CA GLU A 105 11.46 -9.51 15.59
C GLU A 105 10.86 -8.22 15.05
N ALA A 106 9.72 -7.81 15.61
CA ALA A 106 9.01 -6.62 15.17
C ALA A 106 9.84 -5.32 15.29
N ARG A 107 10.84 -5.29 16.17
CA ARG A 107 11.77 -4.16 16.35
C ARG A 107 13.23 -4.53 16.09
N GLY A 108 13.49 -5.73 15.56
CA GLY A 108 14.84 -6.22 15.28
C GLY A 108 15.41 -5.74 13.95
N ARG A 109 16.70 -6.02 13.74
CA ARG A 109 17.42 -5.72 12.49
C ARG A 109 16.82 -6.48 11.31
N PHE A 110 16.81 -5.84 10.15
CA PHE A 110 16.44 -6.51 8.90
C PHE A 110 17.50 -7.57 8.55
N LYS A 111 17.01 -8.71 8.07
CA LYS A 111 17.80 -9.86 7.63
C LYS A 111 17.76 -10.06 6.11
N GLY A 112 16.90 -9.34 5.38
CA GLY A 112 16.92 -9.39 3.92
C GLY A 112 15.83 -8.58 3.24
N VAL A 113 16.11 -8.20 1.99
CA VAL A 113 15.18 -7.51 1.09
C VAL A 113 14.41 -8.53 0.27
N ARG A 114 13.08 -8.55 0.41
CA ARG A 114 12.18 -9.44 -0.37
C ARG A 114 11.71 -8.79 -1.66
N ALA A 115 11.57 -7.48 -1.64
CA ALA A 115 11.14 -6.71 -2.79
C ALA A 115 11.62 -5.27 -2.66
N HIS A 116 11.91 -4.65 -3.80
CA HIS A 116 11.79 -3.21 -3.95
C HIS A 116 10.37 -2.86 -4.34
N PHE A 117 9.88 -1.69 -3.95
CA PHE A 117 8.46 -1.37 -4.17
C PHE A 117 8.21 0.11 -4.41
N ILE A 118 7.05 0.47 -4.93
CA ILE A 118 6.58 1.85 -5.03
C ILE A 118 5.10 1.92 -4.63
N ASP A 119 4.68 3.07 -4.12
CA ASP A 119 3.28 3.43 -3.86
C ASP A 119 2.90 4.62 -4.74
N VAL A 120 2.11 4.35 -5.77
CA VAL A 120 1.65 5.33 -6.73
C VAL A 120 0.24 5.74 -6.31
N ASP A 121 0.08 6.94 -5.75
CA ASP A 121 -1.22 7.55 -5.48
C ASP A 121 -1.55 8.53 -6.61
N LEU A 122 -2.59 8.22 -7.39
CA LEU A 122 -3.04 9.04 -8.52
C LEU A 122 -4.22 9.95 -8.14
N ASN A 123 -4.68 9.89 -6.90
CA ASN A 123 -5.80 10.70 -6.41
C ASN A 123 -5.32 12.07 -5.91
N LYS A 124 -4.17 12.11 -5.26
CA LYS A 124 -3.65 13.30 -4.60
C LYS A 124 -2.83 14.18 -5.55
N ILE A 125 -3.02 15.49 -5.46
CA ILE A 125 -2.06 16.52 -5.87
C ILE A 125 -1.57 17.18 -4.59
N SER A 126 -0.25 17.29 -4.41
CA SER A 126 0.36 17.87 -3.21
C SER A 126 1.52 18.73 -3.66
N GLU A 127 1.39 20.04 -3.48
CA GLU A 127 2.39 21.03 -3.90
C GLU A 127 2.72 21.90 -2.68
N LEU A 128 3.99 22.25 -2.52
CA LEU A 128 4.47 23.23 -1.55
C LEU A 128 4.80 24.50 -2.32
N LEU A 129 4.27 25.62 -1.86
CA LEU A 129 4.34 26.92 -2.54
C LEU A 129 4.82 27.96 -1.54
N ASP A 130 5.54 28.98 -2.01
CA ASP A 130 6.25 29.91 -1.13
C ASP A 130 5.30 30.95 -0.53
N THR A 131 4.31 31.41 -1.32
CA THR A 131 3.37 32.45 -0.90
C THR A 131 1.92 32.00 -0.92
N ARG A 132 1.09 32.72 -0.18
CA ARG A 132 -0.36 32.47 -0.13
C ARG A 132 -1.00 32.74 -1.48
N GLU A 133 -0.60 33.82 -2.13
CA GLU A 133 -1.13 34.30 -3.40
C GLU A 133 -0.86 33.28 -4.51
N GLU A 134 0.35 32.71 -4.53
CA GLU A 134 0.69 31.63 -5.44
C GLU A 134 -0.17 30.39 -5.18
N ALA A 135 -0.34 29.99 -3.91
CA ALA A 135 -1.19 28.86 -3.54
C ALA A 135 -2.66 29.07 -3.91
N GLU A 136 -3.18 30.28 -3.74
CA GLU A 136 -4.55 30.61 -4.13
C GLU A 136 -4.73 30.62 -5.65
N ARG A 137 -3.78 31.20 -6.40
CA ARG A 137 -3.77 31.15 -7.87
C ARG A 137 -3.76 29.70 -8.37
N ARG A 138 -2.84 28.89 -7.84
CA ARG A 138 -2.73 27.48 -8.20
C ARG A 138 -3.98 26.68 -7.85
N MET A 139 -4.63 27.00 -6.73
CA MET A 139 -5.93 26.42 -6.36
C MET A 139 -7.00 26.76 -7.40
N GLN A 140 -7.08 27.99 -7.89
CA GLN A 140 -8.06 28.38 -8.90
C GLN A 140 -7.82 27.70 -10.25
N GLU A 141 -6.56 27.60 -10.69
CA GLU A 141 -6.19 26.84 -11.89
C GLU A 141 -6.68 25.38 -11.82
N LEU A 142 -6.42 24.70 -10.70
CA LEU A 142 -6.84 23.31 -10.50
C LEU A 142 -8.37 23.15 -10.41
N LYS A 143 -9.08 24.15 -9.90
CA LYS A 143 -10.55 24.16 -9.91
C LYS A 143 -11.11 24.37 -11.32
N ALA A 144 -10.45 25.22 -12.11
CA ALA A 144 -10.85 25.50 -13.49
C ALA A 144 -10.53 24.35 -14.46
N ASP A 145 -9.53 23.53 -14.15
CA ASP A 145 -9.17 22.37 -14.97
C ASP A 145 -10.24 21.25 -14.90
N ARG A 146 -11.13 21.28 -15.89
CA ARG A 146 -12.18 20.27 -16.08
C ARG A 146 -11.63 18.85 -16.32
N LEU A 147 -10.40 18.70 -16.80
CA LEU A 147 -9.79 17.39 -17.04
C LEU A 147 -9.36 16.73 -15.73
N GLU A 148 -8.94 17.51 -14.73
CA GLU A 148 -8.48 17.01 -13.44
C GLU A 148 -9.62 16.55 -12.52
N GLN A 149 -10.85 17.04 -12.74
CA GLN A 149 -12.06 16.66 -12.01
C GLN A 149 -11.83 16.68 -10.49
N ILE A 150 -11.31 17.80 -9.98
CA ILE A 150 -11.02 17.97 -8.56
C ILE A 150 -12.31 17.88 -7.75
N GLN A 151 -12.31 17.00 -6.75
CA GLN A 151 -13.44 16.79 -5.83
C GLN A 151 -13.27 17.60 -4.54
N SER A 152 -12.05 17.78 -4.08
CA SER A 152 -11.74 18.62 -2.92
C SER A 152 -10.37 19.26 -3.10
N ILE A 153 -10.21 20.47 -2.57
CA ILE A 153 -8.95 21.19 -2.58
C ILE A 153 -8.87 22.06 -1.33
N SER A 154 -7.67 22.15 -0.75
CA SER A 154 -7.39 22.96 0.42
C SER A 154 -5.97 23.50 0.35
N VAL A 155 -5.78 24.71 0.86
CA VAL A 155 -4.45 25.30 1.10
C VAL A 155 -4.30 25.47 2.61
N THR A 156 -3.19 25.00 3.16
CA THR A 156 -2.89 25.11 4.60
C THR A 156 -1.46 25.60 4.81
N PRO A 157 -1.22 26.63 5.64
CA PRO A 157 0.13 27.04 5.97
C PRO A 157 0.86 25.92 6.72
N THR A 158 2.15 25.78 6.44
CA THR A 158 3.05 24.85 7.12
C THR A 158 3.79 25.58 8.24
N LYS A 159 4.42 24.81 9.13
CA LYS A 159 5.27 25.39 10.20
C LYS A 159 6.52 26.09 9.67
N GLN A 160 6.89 25.85 8.41
CA GLN A 160 8.09 26.38 7.77
C GLN A 160 7.80 27.66 6.96
N GLY A 161 6.62 28.26 7.11
CA GLY A 161 6.21 29.45 6.35
C GLY A 161 5.68 29.16 4.93
N LEU A 162 5.89 27.95 4.41
CA LEU A 162 5.36 27.52 3.10
C LEU A 162 3.86 27.21 3.16
N TYR A 163 3.20 27.16 2.00
CA TYR A 163 1.79 26.81 1.84
C TYR A 163 1.65 25.42 1.19
N GLN A 164 1.00 24.49 1.90
CA GLN A 164 0.68 23.17 1.35
C GLN A 164 -0.67 23.24 0.63
N LEU A 165 -0.63 23.14 -0.70
CA LEU A 165 -1.81 22.85 -1.50
C LEU A 165 -2.04 21.34 -1.52
N LEU A 166 -3.28 20.93 -1.26
CA LEU A 166 -3.74 19.56 -1.30
C LEU A 166 -5.05 19.47 -2.09
N ALA A 167 -5.00 18.84 -3.27
CA ALA A 167 -6.19 18.53 -4.05
C ALA A 167 -6.41 17.02 -4.16
N GLN A 168 -7.68 16.59 -4.21
CA GLN A 168 -8.07 15.20 -4.44
C GLN A 168 -8.99 15.11 -5.64
N ARG A 169 -8.65 14.23 -6.57
CA ARG A 169 -9.42 13.98 -7.79
C ARG A 169 -10.67 13.13 -7.54
N GLY A 170 -11.67 13.28 -8.38
CA GLY A 170 -12.84 12.40 -8.40
C GLY A 170 -12.50 10.96 -8.83
N LYS A 171 -13.35 10.00 -8.44
CA LYS A 171 -13.16 8.56 -8.73
C LYS A 171 -13.01 8.26 -10.23
N ARG A 172 -13.76 8.96 -11.08
CA ARG A 172 -13.73 8.79 -12.54
C ARG A 172 -12.33 9.13 -13.09
N ARG A 173 -11.77 10.28 -12.70
CA ARG A 173 -10.42 10.68 -13.08
C ARG A 173 -9.37 9.70 -12.56
N VAL A 174 -9.44 9.27 -11.30
CA VAL A 174 -8.51 8.27 -10.75
C VAL A 174 -8.52 6.98 -11.58
N ARG A 175 -9.69 6.50 -12.01
CA ARG A 175 -9.79 5.32 -12.87
C ARG A 175 -9.10 5.54 -14.22
N GLN A 176 -9.27 6.70 -14.84
CA GLN A 176 -8.60 7.05 -16.10
C GLN A 176 -7.07 7.11 -15.92
N LEU A 177 -6.60 7.78 -14.86
CA LEU A 177 -5.17 7.90 -14.56
C LEU A 177 -4.53 6.54 -14.30
N LYS A 178 -5.24 5.65 -13.59
CA LYS A 178 -4.83 4.26 -13.38
C LYS A 178 -4.56 3.52 -14.69
N GLN A 179 -5.49 3.60 -15.64
CA GLN A 179 -5.33 3.00 -16.97
C GLN A 179 -4.17 3.62 -17.75
N LYS A 180 -4.09 4.96 -17.77
CA LYS A 180 -2.99 5.70 -18.41
C LYS A 180 -1.64 5.34 -17.82
N PHE A 181 -1.53 5.20 -16.50
CA PHE A 181 -0.30 4.79 -15.82
C PHE A 181 0.17 3.41 -16.26
N LEU A 182 -0.73 2.41 -16.25
CA LEU A 182 -0.38 1.05 -16.71
C LEU A 182 0.01 1.03 -18.19
N ALA A 183 -0.69 1.79 -19.04
CA ALA A 183 -0.37 1.90 -20.46
C ALA A 183 1.01 2.53 -20.68
N LYS A 184 1.28 3.67 -20.03
CA LYS A 184 2.55 4.42 -20.11
C LYS A 184 3.73 3.59 -19.63
N HIS A 185 3.60 2.88 -18.51
CA HIS A 185 4.69 2.16 -17.87
C HIS A 185 4.75 0.66 -18.19
N ARG A 186 3.90 0.17 -19.09
CA ARG A 186 3.69 -1.26 -19.39
C ARG A 186 4.98 -2.07 -19.53
N LYS A 187 5.94 -1.57 -20.33
CA LYS A 187 7.22 -2.24 -20.57
C LYS A 187 8.06 -2.32 -19.29
N LEU A 188 8.12 -1.23 -18.52
CA LEU A 188 8.93 -1.11 -17.30
C LEU A 188 8.39 -1.97 -16.15
N ILE A 189 7.07 -2.09 -16.02
CA ILE A 189 6.44 -2.83 -14.90
C ILE A 189 6.03 -4.26 -15.25
N ARG A 190 6.29 -4.73 -16.49
CA ARG A 190 5.88 -6.07 -16.96
C ARG A 190 6.34 -7.20 -16.05
N GLY A 191 7.57 -7.10 -15.53
CA GLY A 191 8.15 -8.09 -14.63
C GLY A 191 7.71 -7.95 -13.17
N ALA A 192 7.04 -6.86 -12.79
CA ALA A 192 6.68 -6.57 -11.41
C ALA A 192 5.32 -7.17 -11.03
N MET A 193 5.16 -7.47 -9.75
CA MET A 193 3.85 -7.78 -9.17
C MET A 193 3.12 -6.46 -8.91
N ILE A 194 1.91 -6.32 -9.46
CA ILE A 194 1.11 -5.10 -9.39
C ILE A 194 -0.12 -5.37 -8.54
N VAL A 195 -0.25 -4.62 -7.45
CA VAL A 195 -1.40 -4.65 -6.54
C VAL A 195 -2.16 -3.35 -6.68
N GLU A 196 -3.42 -3.42 -7.09
CA GLU A 196 -4.29 -2.26 -7.18
C GLU A 196 -4.80 -1.88 -5.78
N THR A 197 -4.60 -0.62 -5.41
CA THR A 197 -5.17 -0.01 -4.20
C THR A 197 -6.28 0.96 -4.60
N LYS A 198 -6.90 1.64 -3.64
CA LYS A 198 -8.03 2.54 -3.93
C LYS A 198 -7.64 3.65 -4.93
N ASN A 199 -6.52 4.32 -4.65
CA ASN A 199 -6.10 5.53 -5.36
C ASN A 199 -5.02 5.29 -6.41
N GLY A 200 -4.46 4.09 -6.50
CA GLY A 200 -3.46 3.77 -7.52
C GLY A 200 -2.91 2.36 -7.33
N TYR A 201 -1.59 2.21 -7.23
CA TYR A 201 -0.91 0.91 -7.26
C TYR A 201 0.21 0.81 -6.25
N HIS A 202 0.29 -0.35 -5.59
CA HIS A 202 1.55 -0.82 -5.03
C HIS A 202 2.21 -1.75 -6.05
N ILE A 203 3.44 -1.43 -6.46
CA ILE A 203 4.19 -2.23 -7.43
C ILE A 203 5.42 -2.79 -6.75
N TYR A 204 5.65 -4.09 -6.89
CA TYR A 204 6.73 -4.82 -6.22
C TYR A 204 7.61 -5.52 -7.24
N TRP A 205 8.91 -5.24 -7.20
CA TRP A 205 9.93 -6.04 -7.86
C TRP A 205 10.52 -7.00 -6.83
N THR A 206 10.09 -8.26 -6.89
CA THR A 206 10.55 -9.29 -5.95
C THR A 206 12.03 -9.57 -6.16
N ILE A 207 12.78 -9.70 -5.06
CA ILE A 207 14.24 -9.79 -5.04
C ILE A 207 14.70 -11.15 -4.50
N ARG A 208 15.64 -11.78 -5.19
CA ARG A 208 16.46 -12.87 -4.66
C ARG A 208 17.82 -12.32 -4.22
N LYS A 209 18.35 -12.83 -3.09
CA LYS A 209 19.66 -12.44 -2.52
C LYS A 209 19.80 -10.91 -2.36
N GLY A 210 18.75 -10.24 -1.89
CA GLY A 210 18.74 -8.78 -1.77
C GLY A 210 19.55 -8.28 -0.59
N SER A 211 20.51 -7.40 -0.86
CA SER A 211 21.32 -6.70 0.13
C SER A 211 20.57 -5.51 0.72
N ILE A 212 20.74 -5.31 2.03
CA ILE A 212 20.11 -4.24 2.79
C ILE A 212 20.69 -2.87 2.41
N GLY A 213 22.01 -2.76 2.22
CA GLY A 213 22.67 -1.50 1.89
C GLY A 213 22.20 -0.90 0.56
N TRP A 214 21.83 -1.76 -0.39
CA TRP A 214 21.27 -1.34 -1.68
C TRP A 214 19.77 -1.01 -1.64
N PHE A 215 19.09 -1.19 -0.49
CA PHE A 215 17.65 -0.93 -0.42
C PHE A 215 17.33 0.54 -0.71
N VAL A 216 17.85 1.44 0.13
CA VAL A 216 17.51 2.87 0.07
C VAL A 216 17.88 3.52 -1.27
N PRO A 217 19.09 3.33 -1.84
CA PRO A 217 19.44 3.96 -3.12
C PRO A 217 18.52 3.53 -4.27
N ILE A 218 18.27 2.23 -4.42
CA ILE A 218 17.38 1.71 -5.47
C ILE A 218 15.94 2.19 -5.25
N GLN A 219 15.48 2.19 -4.00
CA GLN A 219 14.13 2.61 -3.65
C GLN A 219 13.91 4.11 -3.95
N ARG A 220 14.90 4.98 -3.70
CA ARG A 220 14.88 6.40 -4.11
C ARG A 220 14.86 6.55 -5.63
N ALA A 221 15.69 5.80 -6.34
CA ALA A 221 15.72 5.83 -7.80
C ALA A 221 14.38 5.40 -8.41
N LEU A 222 13.73 4.37 -7.85
CA LEU A 222 12.39 3.95 -8.23
C LEU A 222 11.34 5.02 -7.95
N ALA A 223 11.39 5.65 -6.77
CA ALA A 223 10.47 6.72 -6.42
C ALA A 223 10.54 7.90 -7.41
N ARG A 224 11.76 8.33 -7.76
CA ARG A 224 12.01 9.34 -8.81
C ARG A 224 11.46 8.89 -10.17
N LYS A 225 11.85 7.70 -10.63
CA LYS A 225 11.51 7.20 -11.98
C LYS A 225 10.01 7.08 -12.22
N PHE A 226 9.24 6.74 -11.20
CA PHE A 226 7.79 6.52 -11.30
C PHE A 226 6.95 7.64 -10.67
N ASN A 227 7.58 8.70 -10.18
CA ASN A 227 6.91 9.77 -9.42
C ASN A 227 6.03 9.20 -8.29
N SER A 228 6.59 8.26 -7.52
CA SER A 228 5.94 7.61 -6.38
C SER A 228 6.24 8.36 -5.08
N ASP A 229 5.50 8.06 -4.00
CA ASP A 229 5.73 8.66 -2.68
C ASP A 229 7.22 8.54 -2.26
N PRO A 230 7.96 9.66 -2.14
CA PRO A 230 9.38 9.64 -1.78
C PRO A 230 9.63 9.12 -0.35
N LYS A 231 8.59 9.07 0.50
CA LYS A 231 8.70 8.54 1.87
C LYS A 231 8.77 7.02 1.90
N ILE A 232 8.56 6.34 0.77
CA ILE A 232 8.57 4.88 0.68
C ILE A 232 9.99 4.28 0.70
N THR A 233 10.93 4.87 1.42
CA THR A 233 12.36 4.53 1.36
C THR A 233 12.88 3.67 2.52
N ASP A 234 12.03 3.40 3.51
CA ASP A 234 12.37 2.63 4.70
C ASP A 234 12.07 1.12 4.56
N LEU A 235 12.93 0.27 5.13
CA LEU A 235 12.80 -1.19 5.10
C LEU A 235 11.59 -1.70 5.87
N ALA A 236 11.20 -1.00 6.94
CA ALA A 236 10.05 -1.32 7.79
C ALA A 236 8.72 -0.79 7.25
N ARG A 237 8.73 -0.18 6.05
CA ARG A 237 7.52 0.30 5.41
C ARG A 237 6.49 -0.82 5.30
N VAL A 238 5.31 -0.54 5.87
CA VAL A 238 4.17 -1.44 5.83
C VAL A 238 3.34 -1.17 4.57
N MET A 239 2.97 -2.25 3.87
CA MET A 239 2.23 -2.18 2.61
C MET A 239 0.89 -2.91 2.72
N ARG A 240 -0.13 -2.40 2.02
CA ARG A 240 -1.47 -3.03 2.00
C ARG A 240 -1.39 -4.42 1.40
N VAL A 241 -2.10 -5.36 2.04
CA VAL A 241 -2.12 -6.76 1.65
C VAL A 241 -3.34 -7.06 0.77
N PRO A 242 -3.17 -7.75 -0.39
CA PRO A 242 -4.30 -8.13 -1.23
C PRO A 242 -5.21 -9.15 -0.56
N GLY A 243 -6.50 -9.08 -0.90
CA GLY A 243 -7.54 -9.90 -0.29
C GLY A 243 -8.23 -9.25 0.92
N PHE A 244 -7.80 -8.06 1.34
CA PHE A 244 -8.44 -7.26 2.39
C PHE A 244 -8.95 -5.92 1.84
N TYR A 245 -9.96 -5.35 2.51
CA TYR A 245 -10.49 -4.04 2.15
C TYR A 245 -9.64 -2.90 2.71
N HIS A 246 -9.39 -1.88 1.89
CA HIS A 246 -9.09 -0.52 2.31
C HIS A 246 -10.38 0.11 2.86
N ARG A 247 -10.35 0.60 4.10
CA ARG A 247 -11.53 1.03 4.88
C ARG A 247 -11.61 2.53 5.18
N LYS A 248 -10.66 3.34 4.69
CA LYS A 248 -10.55 4.79 4.99
C LYS A 248 -11.83 5.60 4.78
N ASN A 249 -12.64 5.20 3.80
CA ASN A 249 -14.02 5.68 3.67
C ASN A 249 -14.97 4.48 3.81
N PRO A 250 -15.69 4.35 4.93
CA PRO A 250 -16.64 3.26 5.16
C PRO A 250 -17.74 3.14 4.10
N ALA A 251 -18.19 4.27 3.54
CA ALA A 251 -19.19 4.30 2.48
C ALA A 251 -18.64 3.89 1.10
N SER A 252 -17.31 3.76 0.97
CA SER A 252 -16.67 3.34 -0.28
C SER A 252 -15.41 2.52 0.02
N PRO A 253 -15.58 1.29 0.57
CA PRO A 253 -14.48 0.38 0.82
C PRO A 253 -13.93 -0.11 -0.53
N TYR A 254 -12.64 -0.39 -0.58
CA TYR A 254 -11.98 -0.84 -1.80
C TYR A 254 -11.23 -2.14 -1.55
N LEU A 255 -11.54 -3.20 -2.29
CA LEU A 255 -10.84 -4.47 -2.16
C LEU A 255 -9.46 -4.37 -2.81
N VAL A 256 -8.40 -4.49 -2.01
CA VAL A 256 -7.03 -4.53 -2.53
C VAL A 256 -6.83 -5.85 -3.27
N CYS A 257 -6.41 -5.80 -4.53
CA CYS A 257 -6.37 -6.95 -5.41
C CYS A 257 -5.14 -6.94 -6.32
N VAL A 258 -4.67 -8.14 -6.68
CA VAL A 258 -3.51 -8.29 -7.56
C VAL A 258 -3.96 -8.24 -9.02
N LYS A 259 -3.31 -7.38 -9.81
CA LYS A 259 -3.55 -7.20 -11.25
C LYS A 259 -2.57 -7.98 -12.10
N SER A 260 -1.34 -8.11 -11.64
CA SER A 260 -0.28 -8.88 -12.28
C SER A 260 0.59 -9.53 -11.23
N TRP A 261 1.00 -10.78 -11.46
CA TRP A 261 1.89 -11.54 -10.58
C TRP A 261 3.38 -11.38 -10.90
N GLY A 262 3.70 -10.57 -11.92
CA GLY A 262 5.05 -10.36 -12.41
C GLY A 262 5.71 -11.64 -12.92
N ARG A 263 7.03 -11.59 -13.07
CA ARG A 263 7.83 -12.72 -13.59
C ARG A 263 7.88 -13.91 -12.61
N LYS A 264 8.27 -15.09 -13.12
CA LYS A 264 8.38 -16.32 -12.32
C LYS A 264 9.58 -16.27 -11.38
N GLN A 265 10.77 -15.95 -11.89
CA GLN A 265 12.00 -15.84 -11.09
C GLN A 265 12.14 -14.44 -10.49
N PRO A 266 12.46 -14.25 -9.20
CA PRO A 266 12.73 -12.91 -8.65
C PRO A 266 13.95 -12.24 -9.29
N PHE A 267 14.00 -10.90 -9.31
CA PHE A 267 15.15 -10.11 -9.76
C PHE A 267 16.33 -10.24 -8.80
N THR A 268 17.56 -10.11 -9.28
CA THR A 268 18.63 -9.56 -8.43
C THR A 268 18.53 -8.03 -8.42
N GLN A 269 19.11 -7.37 -7.42
CA GLN A 269 19.14 -5.90 -7.39
C GLN A 269 19.87 -5.32 -8.60
N ALA A 270 20.97 -5.94 -9.03
CA ALA A 270 21.71 -5.55 -10.24
C ALA A 270 20.88 -5.72 -11.52
N GLU A 271 20.15 -6.83 -11.67
CA GLU A 271 19.20 -7.02 -12.78
C GLU A 271 18.13 -5.92 -12.79
N LEU A 272 17.57 -5.57 -11.62
CA LEU A 272 16.55 -4.54 -11.51
C LEU A 272 17.08 -3.18 -11.96
N ILE A 273 18.25 -2.76 -11.44
CA ILE A 273 18.93 -1.51 -11.80
C ILE A 273 19.11 -1.43 -13.31
N ARG A 274 19.68 -2.47 -13.94
CA ARG A 274 19.90 -2.50 -15.39
C ARG A 274 18.58 -2.48 -16.17
N SER A 275 17.62 -3.32 -15.80
CA SER A 275 16.36 -3.46 -16.54
C SER A 275 15.50 -2.19 -16.56
N LEU A 276 15.68 -1.34 -15.54
CA LEU A 276 14.96 -0.08 -15.42
C LEU A 276 15.85 1.13 -15.68
N ALA A 277 17.13 0.96 -16.03
CA ALA A 277 18.11 2.03 -16.14
C ALA A 277 18.00 3.01 -14.95
N LEU A 278 18.20 2.50 -13.73
CA LEU A 278 18.10 3.30 -12.51
C LEU A 278 19.40 4.07 -12.26
N THR A 279 19.29 5.38 -12.13
CA THR A 279 20.35 6.24 -11.59
C THR A 279 20.18 6.32 -10.08
N LEU A 280 21.15 5.79 -9.33
CA LEU A 280 21.10 5.66 -7.86
C LEU A 280 21.44 6.99 -7.17
#